data_AF-A0A8H3LQ25-F1
#
_entry.id   AF-A0A8H3LQ25-F1
#
_cell.length_a   1.000
_cell.length_b   1.000
_cell.length_c   1.000
_cell.angle_alpha   90.00
_cell.angle_beta   90.00
_cell.angle_gamma   90.00
#
_symmetry.space_group_name_H-M   'P 1'
#
loop_
_entity.id
_entity.type
_entity.pdbx_description
1 polymer ?
#
loop_
_entity_poly.entity_id
_entity_poly.type
_entity_poly.pdbx_seq_one_letter_code
_entity_poly.pdbx_strand_id
1 'polypeptide(L)'
;MNRQTFFLSPKFNKKPIYHSPTNKYQEFTNAHVYSIMVKTGVGTPNRADVCSEAAKEWNKIKSKSRTEIDDIIRNYLATPYNLCDIQTIRPRSSAPREDSTPREDSTLPFPTFPAIHSADPILEISVNASAQRKVADEIKIAEKKVTEFEQIYNITTDSQFRHDTYNKIKNLRAEIESNRERIIKLKRNAGYAQKCKEKKRKILYENQEVILYDKPGRPPLLFEHPNLHDHIHDSIEFGEADKK
;
A
#
# COMPACT_ATOMS: atom_id res chain seq x y z
N MET A 1 33.43 -16.63 2.33
CA MET A 1 32.62 -16.71 1.10
C MET A 1 31.81 -15.43 0.95
N ASN A 2 31.94 -14.73 -0.18
CA ASN A 2 31.22 -13.48 -0.43
C ASN A 2 29.73 -13.77 -0.69
N ARG A 3 28.83 -13.10 0.05
CA ARG A 3 27.40 -13.13 -0.24
C ARG A 3 27.09 -12.06 -1.29
N GLN A 4 27.05 -12.47 -2.55
CA GLN A 4 26.63 -11.58 -3.65
C GLN A 4 25.11 -11.38 -3.60
N THR A 5 24.65 -10.30 -2.97
CA THR A 5 23.24 -9.89 -3.02
C THR A 5 22.91 -9.35 -4.39
N PHE A 6 22.26 -10.18 -5.21
CA PHE A 6 21.59 -9.73 -6.43
C PHE A 6 20.40 -8.84 -6.04
N PHE A 7 20.64 -7.54 -5.92
CA PHE A 7 19.58 -6.55 -5.94
C PHE A 7 18.94 -6.59 -7.32
N LEU A 8 17.84 -7.34 -7.45
CA LEU A 8 16.92 -7.19 -8.57
C LEU A 8 16.36 -5.76 -8.48
N SER A 9 16.99 -4.84 -9.21
CA SER A 9 16.48 -3.48 -9.36
C SER A 9 15.04 -3.58 -9.86
N PRO A 10 14.06 -2.94 -9.20
CA PRO A 10 12.69 -2.93 -9.69
C PRO A 10 12.67 -2.38 -11.11
N LYS A 11 12.52 -3.27 -12.11
CA LYS A 11 12.38 -2.89 -13.50
C LYS A 11 11.00 -2.27 -13.66
N PHE A 12 10.88 -0.99 -13.33
CA PHE A 12 9.75 -0.17 -13.72
C PHE A 12 9.70 -0.14 -15.24
N ASN A 13 8.99 -1.10 -15.82
CA ASN A 13 8.63 -1.10 -17.22
C ASN A 13 8.02 0.26 -17.51
N LYS A 14 8.71 1.07 -18.32
CA LYS A 14 8.26 2.40 -18.71
C LYS A 14 6.96 2.21 -19.50
N LYS A 15 5.82 2.34 -18.81
CA LYS A 15 4.48 2.28 -19.39
C LYS A 15 4.07 3.70 -19.74
N PRO A 16 4.34 4.19 -20.97
CA PRO A 16 4.00 5.56 -21.34
C PRO A 16 2.48 5.74 -21.35
N ILE A 17 2.02 6.94 -20.97
CA ILE A 17 0.63 7.34 -21.18
C ILE A 17 0.37 7.53 -22.69
N TYR A 18 1.35 8.08 -23.41
CA TYR A 18 1.34 8.30 -24.86
C TYR A 18 2.43 7.46 -25.53
N HIS A 19 2.04 6.46 -26.33
CA HIS A 19 3.00 5.51 -26.92
C HIS A 19 3.87 6.14 -28.02
N SER A 20 3.41 7.23 -28.63
CA SER A 20 4.15 8.04 -29.60
C SER A 20 3.88 9.51 -29.29
N PRO A 21 4.71 10.18 -28.47
CA PRO A 21 4.50 11.57 -28.12
C PRO A 21 4.79 12.48 -29.34
N THR A 22 3.79 13.21 -29.81
CA THR A 22 3.86 14.15 -30.93
C THR A 22 4.22 15.57 -30.48
N ASN A 23 4.05 15.89 -29.20
CA ASN A 23 4.33 17.21 -28.65
C ASN A 23 5.08 17.15 -27.31
N LYS A 24 5.73 18.27 -26.95
CA LYS A 24 6.54 18.37 -25.71
C LYS A 24 5.73 18.15 -24.44
N TYR A 25 4.42 18.41 -24.45
CA TYR A 25 3.53 18.10 -23.34
C TYR A 25 3.36 16.58 -23.11
N GLN A 26 3.29 15.79 -24.18
CA GLN A 26 3.20 14.32 -24.09
C GLN A 26 4.54 13.70 -23.67
N GLU A 27 5.66 14.22 -24.17
CA GLU A 27 7.01 13.86 -23.68
C GLU A 27 7.14 14.14 -22.17
N PHE A 28 6.78 15.36 -21.75
CA PHE A 28 6.74 15.79 -20.36
C PHE A 28 5.84 14.90 -19.50
N THR A 29 4.62 14.61 -19.97
CA THR A 29 3.67 13.76 -19.24
C THR A 29 4.25 12.36 -19.03
N ASN A 30 4.86 11.75 -20.07
CA ASN A 30 5.51 10.44 -19.95
C ASN A 30 6.69 10.46 -18.95
N ALA A 31 7.50 11.52 -18.95
CA ALA A 31 8.62 11.68 -18.00
C ALA A 31 8.12 11.91 -16.56
N HIS A 32 7.07 12.71 -16.39
CA HIS A 32 6.45 13.00 -15.10
C HIS A 32 5.82 11.74 -14.48
N VAL A 33 5.11 10.94 -15.27
CA VAL A 33 4.59 9.61 -14.88
C VAL A 33 5.72 8.72 -14.37
N TYR A 34 6.84 8.65 -15.08
CA TYR A 34 8.00 7.86 -14.66
C TYR A 34 8.56 8.33 -13.31
N SER A 35 8.69 9.65 -13.10
CA SER A 35 9.12 10.19 -11.80
C SER A 35 8.14 9.85 -10.67
N ILE A 36 6.82 9.87 -10.91
CA ILE A 36 5.81 9.44 -9.93
C ILE A 36 5.94 7.94 -9.62
N MET A 37 6.12 7.08 -10.64
CA MET A 37 6.34 5.65 -10.45
C MET A 37 7.57 5.37 -9.59
N VAL A 38 8.69 6.06 -9.86
CA VAL A 38 9.94 5.93 -9.09
C VAL A 38 9.79 6.46 -7.67
N LYS A 39 9.08 7.57 -7.44
CA LYS A 39 8.88 8.16 -6.11
C LYS A 39 7.90 7.40 -5.23
N THR A 40 6.88 6.77 -5.81
CA THR A 40 5.80 6.09 -5.05
C THR A 40 5.97 4.59 -4.96
N GLY A 41 6.89 3.99 -5.73
CA GLY A 41 7.03 2.54 -5.85
C GLY A 41 5.89 1.85 -6.62
N VAL A 42 4.85 2.59 -7.05
CA VAL A 42 3.66 2.03 -7.68
C VAL A 42 3.87 1.86 -9.19
N GLY A 43 3.92 0.61 -9.66
CA GLY A 43 4.14 0.26 -11.07
C GLY A 43 3.00 0.62 -12.04
N THR A 44 1.84 1.06 -11.53
CA THR A 44 0.67 1.51 -12.32
C THR A 44 -0.11 2.60 -11.57
N PRO A 45 0.35 3.88 -11.61
CA PRO A 45 -0.38 4.98 -10.98
C PRO A 45 -1.68 5.30 -11.73
N ASN A 46 -2.65 5.95 -11.06
CA ASN A 46 -3.93 6.29 -11.67
C ASN A 46 -3.74 7.30 -12.82
N ARG A 47 -4.09 6.88 -14.04
CA ARG A 47 -3.95 7.69 -15.27
C ARG A 47 -4.69 9.03 -15.18
N ALA A 48 -5.85 9.09 -14.53
CA ALA A 48 -6.62 10.33 -14.41
C ALA A 48 -5.92 11.34 -13.50
N ASP A 49 -5.50 10.89 -12.31
CA ASP A 49 -4.84 11.74 -11.31
C ASP A 49 -3.51 12.28 -11.86
N VAL A 50 -2.69 11.40 -12.43
CA VAL A 50 -1.37 11.78 -13.01
C VAL A 50 -1.51 12.72 -14.20
N CYS A 51 -2.51 12.54 -15.08
CA CYS A 51 -2.77 13.51 -16.14
C CYS A 51 -3.21 14.87 -15.57
N SER A 52 -3.99 14.90 -14.49
CA SER A 52 -4.41 16.17 -13.86
C SER A 52 -3.25 16.90 -13.18
N GLU A 53 -2.31 16.17 -12.59
CA GLU A 53 -1.10 16.71 -11.95
C GLU A 53 -0.09 17.17 -13.00
N ALA A 54 0.17 16.36 -14.03
CA ALA A 54 1.00 16.73 -15.17
C ALA A 54 0.48 17.99 -15.88
N ALA A 55 -0.84 18.16 -16.02
CA ALA A 55 -1.43 19.38 -16.57
C ALA A 55 -1.18 20.61 -15.68
N LYS A 56 -1.21 20.47 -14.34
CA LYS A 56 -0.89 21.56 -13.39
C LYS A 56 0.59 21.94 -13.46
N GLU A 57 1.49 20.96 -13.45
CA GLU A 57 2.93 21.22 -13.57
C GLU A 57 3.31 21.77 -14.95
N TRP A 58 2.73 21.24 -16.03
CA TRP A 58 2.92 21.78 -17.39
C TRP A 58 2.55 23.26 -17.48
N ASN A 59 1.45 23.67 -16.85
CA ASN A 59 1.04 25.08 -16.82
C ASN A 59 2.07 26.02 -16.16
N LYS A 60 2.92 25.51 -15.26
CA LYS A 60 4.02 26.29 -14.64
C LYS A 60 5.28 26.38 -15.51
N ILE A 61 5.48 25.44 -16.44
CA ILE A 61 6.72 25.33 -17.24
C ILE A 61 6.55 25.62 -18.73
N LYS A 62 5.30 25.64 -19.25
CA LYS A 62 5.01 25.83 -20.69
C LYS A 62 5.47 27.17 -21.27
N SER A 63 5.76 28.16 -20.41
CA SER A 63 6.28 29.48 -20.77
C SER A 63 7.81 29.55 -20.81
N LYS A 64 8.51 28.49 -20.42
CA LYS A 64 9.97 28.42 -20.41
C LYS A 64 10.54 28.18 -21.80
N SER A 65 11.86 28.40 -21.95
CA SER A 65 12.56 28.06 -23.19
C SER A 65 12.47 26.55 -23.48
N ARG A 66 12.53 26.18 -24.77
CA ARG A 66 12.48 24.77 -25.20
C ARG A 66 13.60 23.93 -24.56
N THR A 67 14.78 24.52 -24.40
CA THR A 67 15.94 23.93 -23.74
C THR A 67 15.69 23.65 -22.26
N GLU A 68 15.10 24.59 -21.52
CA GLU A 68 14.73 24.36 -20.11
C GLU A 68 13.67 23.25 -19.96
N ILE A 69 12.71 23.18 -20.88
CA ILE A 69 11.69 22.11 -20.89
C ILE A 69 12.36 20.75 -21.12
N ASP A 70 13.33 20.68 -22.05
CA ASP A 70 14.10 19.47 -22.32
C ASP A 70 15.00 19.07 -21.12
N ASP A 71 15.58 20.03 -20.40
CA ASP A 71 16.30 19.79 -19.13
C ASP A 71 15.39 19.25 -18.03
N ILE A 72 14.19 19.82 -17.89
CA ILE A 72 13.18 19.34 -16.93
C ILE A 72 12.74 17.91 -17.26
N ILE A 73 12.51 17.59 -18.54
CA ILE A 73 12.19 16.23 -19.00
C ILE A 73 13.34 15.27 -18.68
N ARG A 74 14.59 15.66 -18.97
CA ARG A 74 15.79 14.87 -18.62
C ARG A 74 15.89 14.61 -17.13
N ASN A 75 15.67 15.63 -16.29
CA ASN A 75 15.70 15.52 -14.83
C ASN A 75 14.61 14.56 -14.30
N TYR A 76 13.40 14.59 -14.86
CA TYR A 76 12.36 13.63 -14.48
C TYR A 76 12.71 12.19 -14.87
N LEU A 77 13.28 11.97 -16.07
CA LEU A 77 13.77 10.65 -16.51
C LEU A 77 15.01 10.18 -15.73
N ALA A 78 15.81 11.10 -15.21
CA ALA A 78 16.97 10.85 -14.37
C ALA A 78 16.63 10.80 -12.86
N THR A 79 15.35 10.81 -12.47
CA THR A 79 14.94 10.70 -11.05
C THR A 79 15.61 9.47 -10.42
N PRO A 80 16.55 9.63 -9.46
CA PRO A 80 17.23 8.49 -8.88
C PRO A 80 16.25 7.63 -8.08
N TYR A 81 16.45 6.32 -8.13
CA TYR A 81 15.68 5.36 -7.35
C TYR A 81 15.90 5.61 -5.86
N ASN A 82 14.85 5.99 -5.13
CA ASN A 82 14.94 6.10 -3.69
C ASN A 82 14.68 4.73 -3.06
N LEU A 83 15.75 3.94 -2.86
CA LEU A 83 15.69 2.63 -2.20
C LEU A 83 15.25 2.71 -0.73
N CYS A 84 15.19 3.91 -0.13
CA CYS A 84 14.92 4.10 1.29
C CYS A 84 13.48 3.82 1.74
N ASP A 85 12.54 3.56 0.83
CA ASP A 85 11.17 3.12 1.19
C ASP A 85 10.94 1.62 0.97
N ILE A 86 12.02 0.85 0.70
CA ILE A 86 12.08 -0.50 1.23
C ILE A 86 12.25 -0.33 2.75
N GLN A 87 11.13 -0.37 3.47
CA GLN A 87 11.15 -0.62 4.91
C GLN A 87 11.81 -1.97 5.14
N THR A 88 13.13 -1.93 5.28
CA THR A 88 13.91 -3.05 5.74
C THR A 88 13.52 -3.18 7.20
N ILE A 89 12.55 -4.06 7.47
CA ILE A 89 12.14 -4.45 8.83
C ILE A 89 13.35 -5.17 9.43
N ARG A 90 14.29 -4.38 9.93
CA ARG A 90 15.42 -4.83 10.72
C ARG A 90 14.83 -5.22 12.07
N PRO A 91 14.83 -6.52 12.45
CA PRO A 91 14.48 -6.89 13.81
C PRO A 91 15.46 -6.15 14.72
N ARG A 92 14.94 -5.32 15.60
CA ARG A 92 15.75 -4.56 16.55
C ARG A 92 16.25 -5.56 17.60
N SER A 93 17.38 -6.21 17.33
CA SER A 93 18.04 -7.12 18.27
C SER A 93 18.43 -6.33 19.51
N SER A 94 17.61 -6.43 20.56
CA SER A 94 17.96 -5.98 21.89
C SER A 94 19.16 -6.78 22.39
N ALA A 95 20.12 -6.10 23.00
CA ALA A 95 21.36 -6.68 23.51
C ALA A 95 21.11 -7.70 24.63
N PRO A 96 22.09 -8.58 24.95
CA PRO A 96 21.91 -9.69 25.88
C PRO A 96 21.84 -9.22 27.34
N ARG A 97 21.26 -10.07 28.20
CA ARG A 97 21.57 -10.11 29.63
C ARG A 97 22.36 -11.38 29.90
N GLU A 98 23.49 -11.25 30.57
CA GLU A 98 24.32 -12.35 31.06
C GLU A 98 23.88 -12.82 32.46
N ASP A 99 24.42 -13.97 32.86
CA ASP A 99 24.42 -14.59 34.20
C ASP A 99 23.08 -15.11 34.80
N SER A 100 23.04 -16.29 35.45
CA SER A 100 24.08 -17.33 35.62
C SER A 100 23.49 -18.74 35.89
N THR A 101 24.36 -19.76 35.85
CA THR A 101 24.13 -21.24 35.76
C THR A 101 23.85 -21.95 37.13
N PRO A 102 23.86 -23.31 37.34
CA PRO A 102 24.08 -24.49 36.43
C PRO A 102 23.27 -25.83 36.69
N ARG A 103 23.50 -26.83 35.79
CA ARG A 103 23.56 -28.31 36.03
C ARG A 103 22.25 -29.09 36.36
N GLU A 104 21.95 -30.34 35.96
CA GLU A 104 22.54 -31.46 35.15
C GLU A 104 21.37 -32.23 34.44
N ASP A 105 21.45 -33.25 33.55
CA ASP A 105 22.54 -33.93 32.81
C ASP A 105 22.04 -34.68 31.52
N SER A 106 22.97 -35.24 30.73
CA SER A 106 22.91 -36.47 29.89
C SER A 106 21.85 -36.75 28.80
N THR A 107 22.39 -36.94 27.57
CA THR A 107 21.95 -37.82 26.43
C THR A 107 21.32 -37.17 25.18
N LEU A 108 22.07 -37.22 24.07
CA LEU A 108 21.68 -36.95 22.65
C LEU A 108 21.33 -38.29 21.93
N PRO A 109 20.75 -38.33 20.70
CA PRO A 109 20.71 -37.27 19.67
C PRO A 109 19.36 -37.07 18.91
N PHE A 110 19.26 -35.98 18.15
CA PHE A 110 18.81 -35.87 16.73
C PHE A 110 18.48 -34.39 16.39
N PRO A 111 18.61 -33.93 15.13
CA PRO A 111 18.56 -32.50 14.81
C PRO A 111 17.12 -31.99 14.69
N THR A 112 16.63 -31.32 15.74
CA THR A 112 15.37 -30.57 15.66
C THR A 112 15.54 -29.36 14.76
N PHE A 113 14.85 -29.36 13.61
CA PHE A 113 14.73 -28.20 12.73
C PHE A 113 14.20 -26.98 13.52
N PRO A 114 14.65 -25.75 13.21
CA PRO A 114 14.18 -24.57 13.92
C PRO A 114 12.66 -24.43 13.77
N ALA A 115 11.96 -24.39 14.90
CA ALA A 115 10.53 -24.20 14.94
C ALA A 115 10.16 -22.89 14.22
N ILE A 116 9.43 -23.01 13.12
CA ILE A 116 8.88 -21.85 12.42
C ILE A 116 7.90 -21.21 13.39
N HIS A 117 8.25 -20.03 13.90
CA HIS A 117 7.34 -19.24 14.71
C HIS A 117 6.05 -19.02 13.91
N SER A 118 4.93 -19.51 14.44
CA SER A 118 3.61 -19.20 13.94
C SER A 118 3.40 -17.70 14.05
N ALA A 119 3.66 -16.98 12.97
CA ALA A 119 3.19 -15.60 12.85
C ALA A 119 1.66 -15.65 12.86
N ASP A 120 1.06 -14.96 13.84
CA ASP A 120 -0.39 -14.83 13.92
C ASP A 120 -0.95 -14.38 12.56
N PRO A 121 -2.14 -14.87 12.16
CA PRO A 121 -2.71 -14.53 10.87
C PRO A 121 -2.80 -13.00 10.76
N ILE A 122 -2.06 -12.45 9.80
CA ILE A 122 -2.02 -11.00 9.56
C ILE A 122 -3.46 -10.54 9.43
N LEU A 123 -3.89 -9.71 10.38
CA LEU A 123 -5.15 -8.98 10.32
C LEU A 123 -5.07 -8.11 9.07
N GLU A 124 -5.54 -8.65 7.94
CA GLU A 124 -5.70 -7.94 6.67
C GLU A 124 -6.70 -6.81 6.96
N ILE A 125 -6.17 -5.63 7.32
CA ILE A 125 -6.97 -4.46 7.61
C ILE A 125 -7.71 -4.13 6.33
N SER A 126 -8.97 -4.57 6.26
CA SER A 126 -9.88 -4.31 5.16
C SER A 126 -9.70 -2.85 4.72
N VAL A 127 -9.39 -2.63 3.44
CA VAL A 127 -9.05 -1.29 2.92
C VAL A 127 -10.13 -0.25 3.28
N ASN A 128 -11.38 -0.70 3.40
CA ASN A 128 -12.51 0.11 3.86
C ASN A 128 -12.41 0.55 5.34
N ALA A 129 -11.82 -0.23 6.23
CA ALA A 129 -11.65 0.12 7.64
C ALA A 129 -10.70 1.31 7.85
N SER A 130 -9.60 1.38 7.08
CA SER A 130 -8.70 2.54 7.07
C SER A 130 -9.42 3.81 6.60
N ALA A 131 -10.20 3.70 5.51
CA ALA A 131 -11.00 4.81 4.99
C ALA A 131 -12.10 5.25 5.97
N GLN A 132 -12.79 4.31 6.62
CA GLN A 132 -13.80 4.61 7.65
C GLN A 132 -13.18 5.31 8.86
N ARG A 133 -12.01 4.86 9.33
CA ARG A 133 -11.28 5.48 10.44
C ARG A 133 -10.90 6.92 10.12
N LYS A 134 -10.32 7.17 8.94
CA LYS A 134 -9.95 8.53 8.51
C LYS A 134 -11.14 9.49 8.54
N VAL A 135 -12.30 9.09 8.00
CA VAL A 135 -13.51 9.94 8.00
C VAL A 135 -14.07 10.13 9.42
N ALA A 136 -13.96 9.14 10.30
CA ALA A 136 -14.34 9.30 11.71
C ALA A 136 -13.42 10.27 12.46
N ASP A 137 -12.11 10.24 12.20
CA ASP A 137 -11.14 11.18 12.76
C ASP A 137 -11.39 12.61 12.21
N GLU A 138 -11.73 12.76 10.92
CA GLU A 138 -12.15 14.03 10.29
C GLU A 138 -13.41 14.62 10.97
N ILE A 139 -14.44 13.80 11.21
CA ILE A 139 -15.65 14.22 11.95
C ILE A 139 -15.29 14.69 13.36
N LYS A 140 -14.50 13.91 14.11
CA LYS A 140 -14.10 14.26 15.48
C LYS A 140 -13.35 15.58 15.56
N ILE A 141 -12.48 15.86 14.57
CA ILE A 141 -11.76 17.13 14.46
C ILE A 141 -12.73 18.28 14.13
N ALA A 142 -13.68 18.07 13.21
CA ALA A 142 -14.67 19.07 12.85
C ALA A 142 -15.64 19.38 14.00
N GLU A 143 -16.11 18.38 14.74
CA GLU A 143 -16.95 18.54 15.93
C GLU A 143 -16.24 19.35 17.02
N LYS A 144 -14.94 19.12 17.25
CA LYS A 144 -14.13 19.96 18.16
C LYS A 144 -14.04 21.41 17.69
N LYS A 145 -13.81 21.65 16.39
CA LYS A 145 -13.77 23.02 15.83
C LYS A 145 -15.11 23.73 15.96
N VAL A 146 -16.23 23.01 15.82
CA VAL A 146 -17.57 23.57 16.03
C VAL A 146 -17.74 24.06 17.46
N THR A 147 -17.36 23.27 18.47
CA THR A 147 -17.49 23.71 19.87
C THR A 147 -16.56 24.89 20.20
N GLU A 148 -15.35 24.93 19.64
CA GLU A 148 -14.43 26.09 19.74
C GLU A 148 -15.05 27.36 19.12
N PHE A 149 -15.64 27.26 17.92
CA PHE A 149 -16.31 28.41 17.29
C PHE A 149 -17.61 28.81 17.99
N GLU A 150 -18.36 27.88 18.58
CA GLU A 150 -19.56 28.19 19.38
C GLU A 150 -19.19 28.97 20.66
N GLN A 151 -18.08 28.61 21.31
CA GLN A 151 -17.54 29.41 22.43
C GLN A 151 -17.16 30.82 21.98
N ILE A 152 -16.42 30.96 20.88
CA ILE A 152 -16.04 32.26 20.30
C ILE A 152 -17.28 33.09 19.94
N TYR A 153 -18.30 32.48 19.32
CA TYR A 153 -19.55 33.14 18.95
C TYR A 153 -20.28 33.72 20.17
N ASN A 154 -20.31 32.98 21.29
CA ASN A 154 -21.01 33.40 22.51
C ASN A 154 -20.31 34.54 23.26
N ILE A 155 -18.98 34.62 23.23
CA ILE A 155 -18.21 35.70 23.89
C ILE A 155 -18.01 36.94 23.00
N THR A 156 -18.28 36.84 21.69
CA THR A 156 -18.05 37.93 20.75
C THR A 156 -19.16 38.98 20.81
N THR A 157 -18.78 40.21 21.13
CA THR A 157 -19.67 41.39 21.04
C THR A 157 -19.70 41.99 19.62
N ASP A 158 -18.61 41.88 18.85
CA ASP A 158 -18.52 42.42 17.49
C ASP A 158 -19.47 41.72 16.50
N SER A 159 -20.34 42.49 15.85
CA SER A 159 -21.40 41.95 14.99
C SER A 159 -20.86 41.24 13.74
N GLN A 160 -19.81 41.79 13.11
CA GLN A 160 -19.24 41.25 11.88
C GLN A 160 -18.51 39.94 12.16
N PHE A 161 -17.64 39.92 13.17
CA PHE A 161 -16.93 38.72 13.60
C PHE A 161 -17.88 37.63 14.10
N ARG A 162 -18.99 38.01 14.74
CA ARG A 162 -20.05 37.06 15.16
C ARG A 162 -20.77 36.46 13.94
N HIS A 163 -21.07 37.25 12.90
CA HIS A 163 -21.64 36.76 11.65
C HIS A 163 -20.67 35.82 10.90
N ASP A 164 -19.40 36.19 10.79
CA ASP A 164 -18.38 35.36 10.12
C ASP A 164 -18.13 34.04 10.87
N THR A 165 -18.19 34.07 12.21
CA THR A 165 -18.10 32.87 13.05
C THR A 165 -19.32 31.96 12.88
N TYR A 166 -20.53 32.53 12.80
CA TYR A 166 -21.75 31.78 12.48
C TYR A 166 -21.66 31.08 11.12
N ASN A 167 -21.16 31.76 10.09
CA ASN A 167 -20.97 31.18 8.76
C ASN A 167 -19.96 30.01 8.80
N LYS A 168 -18.88 30.12 9.58
CA LYS A 168 -17.93 29.01 9.80
C LYS A 168 -18.59 27.81 10.49
N ILE A 169 -19.38 28.04 11.55
CA ILE A 169 -20.14 26.97 12.24
C ILE A 169 -21.10 26.28 11.27
N LYS A 170 -21.85 27.04 10.47
CA LYS A 170 -22.78 26.51 9.46
C LYS A 170 -22.07 25.61 8.44
N ASN A 171 -20.93 26.07 7.92
CA ASN A 171 -20.14 25.31 6.94
C ASN A 171 -19.56 24.01 7.54
N LEU A 172 -19.01 24.05 8.76
CA LEU A 172 -18.50 22.87 9.44
C LEU A 172 -19.60 21.84 9.76
N ARG A 173 -20.80 22.29 10.15
CA ARG A 173 -21.95 21.39 10.37
C ARG A 173 -22.38 20.68 9.07
N ALA A 174 -22.32 21.36 7.92
CA ALA A 174 -22.58 20.75 6.62
C ALA A 174 -21.48 19.74 6.22
N GLU A 175 -20.21 20.03 6.51
CA GLU A 175 -19.09 19.10 6.30
C GLU A 175 -19.22 17.83 7.16
N ILE A 176 -19.57 17.97 8.44
CA ILE A 176 -19.84 16.85 9.36
C ILE A 176 -20.93 15.95 8.80
N GLU A 177 -22.05 16.50 8.32
CA GLU A 177 -23.16 15.71 7.79
C GLU A 177 -22.77 14.97 6.49
N SER A 178 -22.05 15.63 5.58
CA SER A 178 -21.50 15.00 4.38
C SER A 178 -20.57 13.82 4.72
N ASN A 179 -19.73 13.98 5.73
CA ASN A 179 -18.83 12.92 6.21
C ASN A 179 -19.61 11.77 6.91
N ARG A 180 -20.71 12.05 7.61
CA ARG A 180 -21.59 11.02 8.17
C ARG A 180 -22.25 10.17 7.07
N GLU A 181 -22.78 10.79 6.01
CA GLU A 181 -23.26 10.06 4.84
C GLU A 181 -22.17 9.18 4.20
N ARG A 182 -20.95 9.71 4.10
CA ARG A 182 -19.80 8.99 3.54
C ARG A 182 -19.47 7.75 4.35
N ILE A 183 -19.52 7.80 5.69
CA ILE A 183 -19.35 6.63 6.55
C ILE A 183 -20.46 5.59 6.29
N ILE A 184 -21.72 6.00 6.14
CA ILE A 184 -22.82 5.07 5.83
C ILE A 184 -22.56 4.35 4.50
N LYS A 185 -22.14 5.08 3.46
CA LYS A 185 -21.78 4.51 2.15
C LYS A 185 -20.60 3.52 2.27
N LEU A 186 -19.54 3.88 2.99
CA LEU A 186 -18.39 2.99 3.24
C LEU A 186 -18.75 1.73 4.04
N LYS A 187 -19.64 1.83 5.03
CA LYS A 187 -20.14 0.67 5.80
C LYS A 187 -20.96 -0.28 4.93
N ARG A 188 -21.85 0.25 4.08
CA ARG A 188 -22.60 -0.56 3.09
C ARG A 188 -21.65 -1.31 2.16
N ASN A 189 -20.66 -0.63 1.57
CA ASN A 189 -19.69 -1.23 0.67
C ASN A 189 -18.87 -2.34 1.34
N ALA A 190 -18.45 -2.16 2.60
CA ALA A 190 -17.79 -3.20 3.38
C ALA A 190 -18.71 -4.43 3.59
N GLY A 191 -19.99 -4.21 3.93
CA GLY A 191 -20.98 -5.27 4.06
C GLY A 191 -21.24 -6.04 2.75
N TYR A 192 -21.28 -5.36 1.60
CA TYR A 192 -21.38 -6.03 0.30
C TYR A 192 -20.14 -6.87 -0.02
N ALA A 193 -18.94 -6.32 0.17
CA ALA A 193 -17.69 -7.05 -0.06
C ALA A 193 -17.59 -8.31 0.81
N GLN A 194 -17.99 -8.22 2.08
CA GLN A 194 -18.04 -9.35 3.01
C GLN A 194 -19.02 -10.44 2.53
N LYS A 195 -20.26 -10.06 2.16
CA LYS A 195 -21.25 -11.00 1.61
C LYS A 195 -20.78 -11.67 0.32
N CYS A 196 -20.03 -10.97 -0.54
CA CYS A 196 -19.42 -11.56 -1.73
C CYS A 196 -18.31 -12.55 -1.39
N LYS A 197 -17.42 -12.24 -0.44
CA LYS A 197 -16.42 -13.18 0.09
C LYS A 197 -17.09 -14.44 0.65
N GLU A 198 -18.15 -14.29 1.44
CA GLU A 198 -18.91 -15.40 2.04
C GLU A 198 -19.62 -16.28 1.01
N LYS A 199 -20.26 -15.68 -0.01
CA LYS A 199 -20.87 -16.43 -1.13
C LYS A 199 -19.83 -17.24 -1.90
N LYS A 200 -18.71 -16.63 -2.27
CA LYS A 200 -17.61 -17.34 -2.95
C LYS A 200 -17.08 -18.48 -2.09
N ARG A 201 -16.87 -18.24 -0.79
CA ARG A 201 -16.42 -19.27 0.16
C ARG A 201 -17.39 -20.46 0.24
N LYS A 202 -18.71 -20.23 0.26
CA LYS A 202 -19.71 -21.32 0.27
C LYS A 202 -19.60 -22.21 -0.98
N ILE A 203 -19.59 -21.62 -2.17
CA ILE A 203 -19.49 -22.37 -3.44
C ILE A 203 -18.22 -23.24 -3.48
N LEU A 204 -17.07 -22.69 -3.05
CA LEU A 204 -15.81 -23.42 -3.03
C LEU A 204 -15.80 -24.61 -2.05
N TYR A 205 -16.56 -24.55 -0.95
CA TYR A 205 -16.76 -25.69 -0.06
C TYR A 205 -17.78 -26.70 -0.61
N GLU A 206 -18.89 -26.22 -1.15
CA GLU A 206 -19.97 -27.04 -1.72
C GLU A 206 -19.45 -27.89 -2.90
N ASN A 207 -18.58 -27.33 -3.73
CA ASN A 207 -17.93 -28.03 -4.84
C ASN A 207 -16.71 -28.88 -4.43
N GLN A 208 -16.32 -28.89 -3.14
CA GLN A 208 -15.07 -29.50 -2.63
C GLN A 208 -13.78 -29.00 -3.33
N GLU A 209 -13.82 -27.83 -3.97
CA GLU A 209 -12.70 -27.24 -4.72
C GLU A 209 -11.56 -26.72 -3.81
N VAL A 210 -11.84 -26.43 -2.53
CA VAL A 210 -10.87 -25.80 -1.62
C VAL A 210 -10.92 -26.40 -0.22
N ILE A 211 -9.76 -26.83 0.27
CA ILE A 211 -9.53 -27.19 1.67
C ILE A 211 -9.05 -25.93 2.42
N LEU A 212 -9.73 -25.57 3.51
CA LEU A 212 -9.28 -24.48 4.39
C LEU A 212 -8.26 -25.03 5.39
N TYR A 213 -7.15 -24.30 5.58
CA TYR A 213 -6.15 -24.62 6.59
C TYR A 213 -6.28 -23.67 7.78
N ASP A 214 -6.60 -24.23 8.96
CA ASP A 214 -6.79 -23.47 10.20
C ASP A 214 -5.47 -22.94 10.81
N LYS A 215 -4.31 -23.38 10.30
CA LYS A 215 -2.99 -23.00 10.81
C LYS A 215 -2.04 -22.64 9.66
N PRO A 216 -1.17 -21.61 9.83
CA PRO A 216 -0.06 -21.40 8.92
C PRO A 216 0.90 -22.59 9.00
N GLY A 217 1.09 -23.29 7.88
CA GLY A 217 1.87 -24.53 7.82
C GLY A 217 1.87 -25.16 6.43
N ARG A 218 2.64 -26.23 6.26
CA ARG A 218 2.71 -26.99 5.01
C ARG A 218 1.36 -27.70 4.75
N PRO A 219 0.72 -27.53 3.57
CA PRO A 219 -0.54 -28.20 3.24
C PRO A 219 -0.51 -29.73 3.46
N PRO A 220 -1.57 -30.34 4.04
CA PRO A 220 -1.75 -31.79 4.16
C PRO A 220 -1.57 -32.57 2.86
N LEU A 221 -1.92 -31.97 1.72
CA LEU A 221 -1.72 -32.54 0.38
C LEU A 221 -0.27 -32.95 0.09
N LEU A 222 0.72 -32.24 0.68
CA LEU A 222 2.14 -32.55 0.56
C LEU A 222 2.62 -33.68 1.49
N PHE A 223 1.74 -34.19 2.36
CA PHE A 223 1.95 -35.38 3.18
C PHE A 223 1.20 -36.60 2.61
N GLU A 224 0.03 -36.39 2.01
CA GLU A 224 -0.70 -37.42 1.25
C GLU A 224 0.06 -37.85 -0.02
N HIS A 225 0.76 -36.90 -0.65
CA HIS A 225 1.60 -37.15 -1.82
C HIS A 225 3.04 -36.65 -1.54
N PRO A 226 3.89 -37.44 -0.84
CA PRO A 226 5.26 -37.01 -0.50
C PRO A 226 6.12 -36.79 -1.74
N ASN A 227 5.84 -37.52 -2.83
CA ASN A 227 6.45 -37.41 -4.14
C ASN A 227 5.83 -36.31 -5.03
N LEU A 228 4.87 -35.51 -4.55
CA LEU A 228 4.25 -34.45 -5.36
C LEU A 228 5.25 -33.36 -5.76
N HIS A 229 6.24 -33.09 -4.90
CA HIS A 229 7.34 -32.18 -5.24
C HIS A 229 8.17 -32.72 -6.40
N ASP A 230 8.60 -33.97 -6.31
CA ASP A 230 9.41 -34.63 -7.35
C ASP A 230 8.62 -34.71 -8.66
N HIS A 231 7.34 -35.09 -8.60
CA HIS A 231 6.46 -35.12 -9.76
C HIS A 231 6.23 -33.74 -10.39
N ILE A 232 6.14 -32.67 -9.61
CA ILE A 232 6.09 -31.28 -10.14
C ILE A 232 7.44 -30.90 -10.78
N HIS A 233 8.57 -31.30 -10.17
CA HIS A 233 9.90 -31.06 -10.76
C HIS A 233 10.10 -31.82 -12.08
N ASP A 234 9.67 -33.08 -12.16
CA ASP A 234 9.72 -33.92 -13.37
C ASP A 234 8.73 -33.43 -14.45
N SER A 235 7.57 -32.89 -14.05
CA SER A 235 6.56 -32.35 -14.97
C SER A 235 6.90 -30.95 -15.49
N ILE A 236 7.82 -30.23 -14.84
CA ILE A 236 8.41 -29.01 -15.37
C ILE A 236 9.58 -29.44 -16.26
N GLU A 237 9.25 -29.76 -17.52
CA GLU A 237 10.24 -30.00 -18.56
C GLU A 237 11.05 -28.71 -18.79
N PHE A 238 12.20 -28.60 -18.11
CA PHE A 238 13.22 -27.60 -18.41
C PHE A 238 13.88 -27.98 -19.75
N GLY A 239 13.18 -27.74 -20.85
CA GLY A 239 13.72 -27.89 -22.19
C GLY A 239 15.04 -27.14 -22.32
N GLU A 240 16.04 -27.75 -22.98
CA GLU A 240 17.41 -27.27 -23.05
C GLU A 240 17.52 -25.84 -23.62
N ALA A 241 17.46 -24.83 -22.74
CA ALA A 241 17.77 -23.45 -23.07
C ALA A 241 19.29 -23.22 -22.94
N ASP A 242 19.89 -22.82 -24.06
CA ASP A 242 21.33 -22.55 -24.28
C ASP A 242 22.30 -23.72 -24.08
N LYS A 243 22.52 -24.47 -25.17
CA LYS A 243 23.88 -24.90 -25.51
C LYS A 243 24.67 -23.66 -25.99
N LYS A 244 25.78 -23.40 -25.29
CA LYS A 244 26.75 -22.28 -25.41
C LYS A 244 27.05 -21.78 -26.82
#